data_AF-A0A2X0XR33-F1
#
_entry.id   AF-A0A2X0XR33-F1
#
_cell.length_a   1.000
_cell.length_b   1.000
_cell.length_c   1.000
_cell.angle_alpha   90.00
_cell.angle_beta   90.00
_cell.angle_gamma   90.00
#
_symmetry.space_group_name_H-M   'P 1'
#
loop_
_entity.id
_entity.type
_entity.pdbx_description
1 polymer ?
#
loop_
_entity_poly.entity_id
_entity_poly.type
_entity_poly.pdbx_seq_one_letter_code
_entity_poly.pdbx_strand_id
1 'polypeptide(L)'
;MQVQQELASVKEQLAQLDKEQGQPTINILALRQKLPATRAVEKIILDLAEIEEVTGTRILSLTVQGEDGTVTPSDVSNDLNMLEQAEAEVNGDQENKETTTPIASVSKDSLPTNLKLVTFILEVGALDFNSLESFLQEVEQLERVMKTDKIEFKLPGEQAQLEKDADLTLKATVQVTTFYYEEQQ
;
A
#
# COMPACT_ATOMS: atom_id res chain seq x y z
N MET A 1 9.52 -20.86 -56.87
CA MET A 1 10.45 -19.84 -56.35
C MET A 1 9.75 -18.57 -55.84
N GLN A 2 8.53 -18.25 -56.29
CA GLN A 2 7.78 -17.06 -55.82
C GLN A 2 7.40 -17.10 -54.32
N VAL A 3 6.99 -18.27 -53.82
CA VAL A 3 6.60 -18.46 -52.40
C VAL A 3 7.76 -18.22 -51.42
N GLN A 4 9.02 -18.45 -51.85
CA GLN A 4 10.20 -18.19 -50.99
C GLN A 4 10.53 -16.70 -50.88
N GLN A 5 10.26 -15.92 -51.93
CA GLN A 5 10.40 -14.47 -51.91
C GLN A 5 9.33 -13.81 -51.02
N GLU A 6 8.10 -14.33 -51.06
CA GLU A 6 7.01 -13.86 -50.20
C GLU A 6 7.30 -14.15 -48.72
N LEU A 7 7.83 -15.33 -48.39
CA LEU A 7 8.26 -15.66 -47.02
C LEU A 7 9.41 -14.79 -46.52
N ALA A 8 10.36 -14.43 -47.40
CA ALA A 8 11.46 -13.55 -47.05
C ALA A 8 10.97 -12.12 -46.77
N SER A 9 10.07 -11.60 -47.63
CA SER A 9 9.48 -10.27 -47.47
C SER A 9 8.63 -10.17 -46.20
N VAL A 10 7.82 -11.20 -45.89
CA VAL A 10 7.01 -11.23 -44.66
C VAL A 10 7.90 -11.29 -43.41
N LYS A 11 9.00 -12.05 -43.44
CA LYS A 11 9.98 -12.06 -42.33
C LYS A 11 10.67 -10.71 -42.13
N GLU A 12 11.02 -10.02 -43.21
CA GLU A 12 11.61 -8.68 -43.15
C GLU A 12 10.62 -7.66 -42.56
N GLN A 13 9.35 -7.73 -42.96
CA GLN A 13 8.29 -6.90 -42.39
C GLN A 13 8.07 -7.18 -40.90
N LEU A 14 8.07 -8.45 -40.48
CA LEU A 14 8.00 -8.84 -39.06
C LEU A 14 9.20 -8.30 -38.26
N ALA A 15 10.42 -8.40 -38.81
CA ALA A 15 11.62 -7.89 -38.15
C ALA A 15 11.69 -6.35 -38.09
N GLN A 16 11.01 -5.65 -39.01
CA GLN A 16 10.84 -4.20 -38.96
C GLN A 16 9.79 -3.81 -37.91
N LEU A 17 8.67 -4.52 -37.84
CA LEU A 17 7.66 -4.34 -36.78
C LEU A 17 8.25 -4.60 -35.39
N ASP A 18 9.08 -5.63 -35.20
CA ASP A 18 9.76 -5.90 -33.91
C ASP A 18 10.74 -4.77 -33.52
N LYS A 19 11.36 -4.10 -34.50
CA LYS A 19 12.26 -2.95 -34.26
C LYS A 19 11.51 -1.66 -33.94
N GLU A 20 10.33 -1.46 -34.52
CA GLU A 20 9.45 -0.32 -34.20
C GLU A 20 8.70 -0.53 -32.87
N GLN A 21 8.31 -1.76 -32.55
CA GLN A 21 7.71 -2.15 -31.26
C GLN A 21 8.73 -2.20 -30.11
N GLY A 22 10.03 -2.17 -30.40
CA GLY A 22 11.11 -2.14 -29.42
C GLY A 22 11.36 -0.77 -28.79
N GLN A 23 10.73 0.31 -29.28
CA GLN A 23 10.69 1.57 -28.55
C GLN A 23 9.48 1.54 -27.62
N PRO A 24 9.67 1.55 -26.29
CA PRO A 24 8.53 1.70 -25.40
C PRO A 24 7.90 3.06 -25.75
N THR A 25 6.73 3.05 -26.39
CA THR A 25 5.83 4.19 -26.31
C THR A 25 5.50 4.33 -24.83
N ILE A 26 6.29 5.14 -24.13
CA ILE A 26 6.11 5.43 -22.72
C ILE A 26 4.70 5.98 -22.60
N ASN A 27 3.78 5.15 -22.12
CA ASN A 27 2.42 5.58 -21.88
C ASN A 27 2.48 6.52 -20.68
N ILE A 28 2.57 7.82 -20.98
CA ILE A 28 2.70 8.88 -19.98
C ILE A 28 1.55 8.85 -18.97
N LEU A 29 0.37 8.36 -19.36
CA LEU A 29 -0.77 8.21 -18.47
C LEU A 29 -0.50 7.08 -17.47
N ALA A 30 -0.04 5.93 -17.94
CA ALA A 30 0.35 4.80 -17.07
C ALA A 30 1.47 5.18 -16.10
N LEU A 31 2.42 6.03 -16.50
CA LEU A 31 3.45 6.56 -15.60
C LEU A 31 2.85 7.50 -14.54
N ARG A 32 1.94 8.39 -14.92
CA ARG A 32 1.27 9.31 -14.00
C ARG A 32 0.33 8.59 -13.02
N GLN A 33 -0.25 7.46 -13.41
CA GLN A 33 -0.98 6.60 -12.48
C GLN A 33 -0.03 6.02 -11.42
N LYS A 34 1.10 5.45 -11.86
CA LYS A 34 2.11 4.85 -10.98
C LYS A 34 2.79 5.83 -10.04
N LEU A 35 3.08 7.03 -10.54
CA LEU A 35 3.74 8.12 -9.82
C LEU A 35 2.96 9.43 -10.01
N PRO A 36 1.92 9.66 -9.20
CA PRO A 36 1.09 10.84 -9.34
C PRO A 36 1.80 12.10 -8.85
N ALA A 37 1.28 13.24 -9.31
CA ALA A 37 1.81 14.56 -8.97
C ALA A 37 1.49 15.00 -7.53
N THR A 38 0.62 14.26 -6.85
CA THR A 38 0.16 14.56 -5.49
C THR A 38 0.21 13.30 -4.64
N ARG A 39 0.18 13.48 -3.31
CA ARG A 39 0.07 12.37 -2.37
C ARG A 39 -1.16 11.50 -2.65
N ALA A 40 -2.31 12.13 -2.94
CA ALA A 40 -3.60 11.48 -3.20
C ALA A 40 -3.96 10.44 -2.12
N VAL A 41 -3.98 10.86 -0.85
CA VAL A 41 -4.27 9.98 0.30
C VAL A 41 -5.68 9.41 0.18
N GLU A 42 -6.64 10.25 -0.20
CA GLU A 42 -8.06 9.92 -0.25
C GLU A 42 -8.33 8.79 -1.24
N LYS A 43 -7.63 8.78 -2.37
CA LYS A 43 -7.69 7.67 -3.33
C LYS A 43 -7.17 6.38 -2.71
N ILE A 44 -6.03 6.44 -2.01
CA ILE A 44 -5.45 5.25 -1.35
C ILE A 44 -6.39 4.73 -0.27
N ILE A 45 -7.02 5.61 0.52
CA ILE A 45 -8.02 5.21 1.51
C ILE A 45 -9.22 4.51 0.83
N LEU A 46 -9.69 5.05 -0.29
CA LEU A 46 -10.78 4.44 -1.05
C LEU A 46 -10.39 3.07 -1.60
N ASP A 47 -9.20 2.97 -2.20
CA ASP A 47 -8.66 1.72 -2.72
C ASP A 47 -8.52 0.68 -1.59
N LEU A 48 -8.04 1.09 -0.41
CA LEU A 48 -7.92 0.23 0.78
C LEU A 48 -9.27 -0.25 1.30
N ALA A 49 -10.30 0.58 1.26
CA ALA A 49 -11.66 0.19 1.64
C ALA A 49 -12.26 -0.83 0.67
N GLU A 50 -11.95 -0.72 -0.64
CA GLU A 50 -12.33 -1.73 -1.63
C GLU A 50 -11.60 -3.05 -1.37
N ILE A 51 -10.30 -3.01 -1.06
CA ILE A 51 -9.51 -4.19 -0.71
C ILE A 51 -10.07 -4.89 0.54
N GLU A 52 -10.45 -4.13 1.56
CA GLU A 52 -11.07 -4.66 2.78
C GLU A 52 -12.29 -5.54 2.46
N GLU A 53 -13.19 -5.03 1.63
CA GLU A 53 -14.42 -5.72 1.19
C GLU A 53 -14.12 -6.99 0.39
N VAL A 54 -13.14 -6.94 -0.53
CA VAL A 54 -12.80 -8.08 -1.39
C VAL A 54 -12.10 -9.20 -0.60
N THR A 55 -11.30 -8.84 0.39
CA THR A 55 -10.42 -9.79 1.11
C THR A 55 -11.02 -10.32 2.41
N GLY A 56 -12.13 -9.73 2.87
CA GLY A 56 -12.77 -10.09 4.13
C GLY A 56 -11.89 -9.75 5.34
N THR A 57 -11.06 -8.73 5.23
CA THR A 57 -10.26 -8.20 6.33
C THR A 57 -10.94 -6.97 6.94
N ARG A 58 -10.35 -6.38 7.97
CA ARG A 58 -10.82 -5.12 8.56
C ARG A 58 -9.64 -4.23 8.92
N ILE A 59 -9.59 -3.02 8.37
CA ILE A 59 -8.63 -2.01 8.80
C ILE A 59 -9.14 -1.41 10.12
N LEU A 60 -8.38 -1.62 11.19
CA LEU A 60 -8.65 -1.15 12.54
C LEU A 60 -8.16 0.29 12.72
N SER A 61 -6.96 0.58 12.22
CA SER A 61 -6.39 1.92 12.27
C SER A 61 -5.53 2.20 11.04
N LEU A 62 -5.49 3.49 10.65
CA LEU A 62 -4.66 3.98 9.56
C LEU A 62 -3.98 5.28 9.98
N THR A 63 -2.64 5.25 9.97
CA THR A 63 -1.80 6.43 10.22
C THR A 63 -1.02 6.78 8.97
N VAL A 64 -1.08 8.05 8.55
CA VAL A 64 -0.34 8.58 7.40
C VAL A 64 0.77 9.48 7.86
N GLN A 65 2.00 9.12 7.52
CA GLN A 65 3.18 9.92 7.81
C GLN A 65 3.81 10.44 6.51
N GLY A 66 4.09 11.75 6.49
CA GLY A 66 4.84 12.39 5.41
C GLY A 66 6.35 12.26 5.57
N GLU A 67 7.05 12.71 4.53
CA GLU A 67 8.52 12.74 4.48
C GLU A 67 9.14 13.32 5.76
N ASP A 68 8.70 14.47 6.26
CA ASP A 68 9.31 15.14 7.44
C ASP A 68 8.91 14.57 8.80
N GLY A 69 8.35 13.36 8.83
CA GLY A 69 7.80 12.78 10.05
C GLY A 69 6.51 13.46 10.50
N THR A 70 6.05 14.48 9.76
CA THR A 70 4.75 15.13 9.97
C THR A 70 3.66 14.10 9.77
N VAL A 71 3.02 13.73 10.87
CA VAL A 71 1.77 12.98 10.86
C VAL A 71 0.70 13.99 10.47
N THR A 72 0.23 13.90 9.23
CA THR A 72 -0.97 14.62 8.82
C THR A 72 -2.14 13.73 9.17
N PRO A 73 -2.95 14.05 10.21
CA PRO A 73 -4.23 13.40 10.36
C PRO A 73 -5.02 13.74 9.09
N SER A 74 -5.29 12.75 8.25
CA SER A 74 -6.30 12.92 7.22
C SER A 74 -7.64 13.06 7.95
N ASP A 75 -8.52 13.97 7.54
CA ASP A 75 -9.83 14.14 8.20
C ASP A 75 -10.63 12.83 8.27
N VAL A 76 -10.36 11.89 7.35
CA VAL A 76 -10.92 10.52 7.31
C VAL A 76 -10.28 9.56 8.31
N SER A 77 -9.03 9.80 8.73
CA SER A 77 -8.38 9.02 9.80
C SER A 77 -9.10 9.23 11.13
N ASN A 78 -9.75 10.38 11.36
CA ASN A 78 -10.49 10.60 12.60
C ASN A 78 -11.71 9.67 12.72
N ASP A 79 -12.44 9.40 11.63
CA ASP A 79 -13.60 8.48 11.64
C ASP A 79 -13.19 7.02 11.86
N LEU A 80 -12.04 6.59 11.33
CA LEU A 80 -11.50 5.24 11.56
C LEU A 80 -10.90 5.08 12.98
N ASN A 81 -10.34 6.15 13.55
CA ASN A 81 -9.79 6.16 14.91
C ASN A 81 -10.86 6.37 16.02
N MET A 82 -12.15 6.54 15.68
CA MET A 82 -13.21 6.72 16.69
C MET A 82 -13.47 5.47 17.55
N LEU A 83 -13.11 4.27 17.08
CA LEU A 83 -13.23 3.03 17.85
C LEU A 83 -12.19 2.97 18.99
N GLU A 84 -10.97 3.48 18.77
CA GLU A 84 -9.89 3.46 19.78
C GLU A 84 -10.16 4.43 20.95
N GLN A 85 -10.92 5.52 20.73
CA GLN A 85 -11.27 6.47 21.79
C GLN A 85 -12.41 6.00 22.70
N ALA A 86 -13.25 5.07 22.27
CA ALA A 86 -14.36 4.58 23.09
C ALA A 86 -13.94 3.47 24.07
N GLU A 87 -12.82 2.79 23.83
CA GLU A 87 -12.34 1.68 24.66
C GLU A 87 -11.30 2.13 25.71
N ALA A 88 -10.63 3.27 25.49
CA ALA A 88 -9.59 3.79 26.38
C ALA A 88 -10.13 4.51 27.65
N GLU A 89 -11.42 4.82 27.74
CA GLU A 89 -12.00 5.50 28.92
C GLU A 89 -12.51 4.56 30.03
N VAL A 90 -12.43 3.23 29.86
CA VAL A 90 -13.00 2.27 30.84
C VAL A 90 -11.95 1.46 31.62
N ASN A 91 -10.68 1.40 31.19
CA ASN A 91 -9.64 0.73 31.98
C ASN A 91 -8.37 1.57 32.07
N GLY A 92 -8.13 2.11 33.27
CA GLY A 92 -6.94 2.89 33.59
C GLY A 92 -5.68 2.03 33.72
N ASP A 93 -5.15 1.59 32.60
CA ASP A 93 -3.78 1.07 32.50
C ASP A 93 -2.98 1.96 31.52
N GLN A 94 -2.03 2.70 32.09
CA GLN A 94 -1.04 3.46 31.32
C GLN A 94 -0.07 2.48 30.66
N GLU A 95 -0.46 1.88 29.54
CA GLU A 95 0.51 1.22 28.68
C GLU A 95 1.17 2.29 27.80
N ASN A 96 2.50 2.38 27.95
CA ASN A 96 3.38 3.26 27.22
C ASN A 96 3.14 3.08 25.71
N LYS A 97 2.38 3.98 25.09
CA LYS A 97 2.20 4.07 23.64
C LYS A 97 3.57 4.44 23.07
N GLU A 98 4.42 3.44 22.86
CA GLU A 98 5.62 3.57 22.04
C GLU A 98 5.11 4.03 20.68
N THR A 99 5.21 5.34 20.44
CA THR A 99 5.14 5.91 19.10
C THR A 99 6.29 5.27 18.34
N THR A 100 6.03 4.13 17.72
CA THR A 100 6.94 3.51 16.76
C THR A 100 7.07 4.52 15.63
N THR A 101 8.06 5.40 15.66
CA THR A 101 8.41 6.22 14.50
C THR A 101 8.78 5.24 13.39
N PRO A 102 7.95 5.09 12.35
CA PRO A 102 8.25 4.14 11.30
C PRO A 102 9.50 4.63 10.59
N ILE A 103 10.44 3.70 10.42
CA ILE A 103 11.68 3.98 9.72
C ILE A 103 11.36 3.72 8.26
N ALA A 104 11.17 4.78 7.47
CA ALA A 104 11.17 4.63 6.01
C ALA A 104 12.48 3.94 5.63
N SER A 105 12.40 2.77 4.99
CA SER A 105 13.59 1.99 4.66
C SER A 105 14.46 2.65 3.58
N VAL A 106 13.94 3.72 2.95
CA VAL A 106 14.63 4.52 1.94
C VAL A 106 15.06 5.84 2.57
N SER A 107 16.37 6.07 2.63
CA SER A 107 16.95 7.30 3.16
C SER A 107 16.63 8.49 2.25
N LYS A 108 16.16 9.59 2.83
CA LYS A 108 15.83 10.83 2.10
C LYS A 108 16.98 11.35 1.24
N ASP A 109 18.21 11.24 1.73
CA ASP A 109 19.41 11.71 1.02
C ASP A 109 19.69 10.96 -0.29
N SER A 110 19.03 9.81 -0.51
CA SER A 110 19.14 9.02 -1.74
C SER A 110 18.05 9.32 -2.76
N LEU A 111 17.05 10.13 -2.40
CA LEU A 111 15.92 10.46 -3.27
C LEU A 111 16.23 11.68 -4.16
N PRO A 112 15.80 11.66 -5.43
CA PRO A 112 15.80 12.86 -6.26
C PRO A 112 14.99 13.99 -5.62
N THR A 113 15.38 15.25 -5.83
CA THR A 113 14.80 16.44 -5.18
C THR A 113 13.27 16.57 -5.32
N ASN A 114 12.70 16.03 -6.39
CA ASN A 114 11.27 16.14 -6.69
C ASN A 114 10.48 14.85 -6.35
N LEU A 115 11.14 13.81 -5.84
CA LEU A 115 10.51 12.55 -5.48
C LEU A 115 10.30 12.52 -3.98
N LYS A 116 9.03 12.54 -3.57
CA LYS A 116 8.64 12.54 -2.16
C LYS A 116 8.02 11.20 -1.77
N LEU A 117 8.16 10.86 -0.49
CA LEU A 117 7.64 9.61 0.08
C LEU A 117 6.50 9.85 1.06
N VAL A 118 5.63 8.85 1.18
CA VAL A 118 4.51 8.81 2.12
C VAL A 118 4.39 7.40 2.66
N THR A 119 4.37 7.28 3.97
CA THR A 119 4.29 6.01 4.66
C THR A 119 2.93 5.89 5.34
N PHE A 120 2.31 4.73 5.14
CA PHE A 120 1.05 4.33 5.73
C PHE A 120 1.35 3.22 6.74
N ILE A 121 0.89 3.39 7.97
CA ILE A 121 0.87 2.33 8.98
C ILE A 121 -0.57 1.89 9.12
N LEU A 122 -0.81 0.62 8.83
CA LEU A 122 -2.13 -0.02 8.85
C LEU A 122 -2.15 -1.04 9.98
N GLU A 123 -3.17 -1.02 10.82
CA GLU A 123 -3.51 -2.16 11.67
C GLU A 123 -4.71 -2.88 11.06
N VAL A 124 -4.55 -4.17 10.80
CA VAL A 124 -5.52 -4.99 10.06
C VAL A 124 -5.88 -6.21 10.88
N GLY A 125 -7.17 -6.45 11.05
CA GLY A 125 -7.73 -7.69 11.56
C GLY A 125 -8.13 -8.63 10.41
N ALA A 126 -7.77 -9.89 10.51
CA ALA A 126 -8.13 -10.93 9.54
C ALA A 126 -8.63 -12.19 10.26
N LEU A 127 -9.57 -12.91 9.65
CA LEU A 127 -10.06 -14.18 10.20
C LEU A 127 -9.00 -15.28 10.18
N ASP A 128 -8.16 -15.28 9.15
CA ASP A 128 -7.06 -16.22 8.99
C ASP A 128 -5.89 -15.61 8.20
N PHE A 129 -4.83 -16.40 8.04
CA PHE A 129 -3.62 -15.97 7.33
C PHE A 129 -3.84 -15.82 5.82
N ASN A 130 -4.77 -16.56 5.21
CA ASN A 130 -5.05 -16.45 3.77
C ASN A 130 -5.76 -15.12 3.45
N SER A 131 -6.68 -14.69 4.31
CA SER A 131 -7.30 -13.36 4.20
C SER A 131 -6.27 -12.26 4.32
N LEU A 132 -5.33 -12.37 5.27
CA LEU A 132 -4.23 -11.41 5.42
C LEU A 132 -3.29 -11.42 4.20
N GLU A 133 -2.93 -12.59 3.70
CA GLU A 133 -2.08 -12.72 2.51
C GLU A 133 -2.75 -12.08 1.29
N SER A 134 -4.05 -12.34 1.08
CA SER A 134 -4.83 -11.74 0.01
C SER A 134 -4.89 -10.22 0.13
N PHE A 135 -5.09 -9.71 1.34
CA PHE A 135 -5.03 -8.26 1.60
C PHE A 135 -3.70 -7.65 1.19
N LEU A 136 -2.57 -8.25 1.58
CA LEU A 136 -1.25 -7.76 1.22
C LEU A 136 -1.01 -7.80 -0.30
N GLN A 137 -1.46 -8.87 -0.97
CA GLN A 137 -1.36 -9.00 -2.42
C GLN A 137 -2.15 -7.92 -3.15
N GLU A 138 -3.37 -7.63 -2.73
CA GLU A 138 -4.21 -6.59 -3.32
C GLU A 138 -3.61 -5.19 -3.09
N VAL A 139 -3.06 -4.92 -1.90
CA VAL A 139 -2.34 -3.66 -1.63
C VAL A 139 -1.13 -3.48 -2.56
N GLU A 140 -0.39 -4.55 -2.84
CA GLU A 140 0.76 -4.52 -3.76
C GLU A 140 0.34 -4.39 -5.23
N GLN A 141 -0.89 -4.76 -5.59
CA GLN A 141 -1.44 -4.65 -6.95
C GLN A 141 -2.03 -3.28 -7.28
N LEU A 142 -2.13 -2.37 -6.31
CA LEU A 142 -2.57 -1.00 -6.57
C LEU A 142 -1.73 -0.37 -7.69
N GLU A 143 -2.36 0.46 -8.54
CA GLU A 143 -1.73 1.09 -9.70
C GLU A 143 -0.73 2.22 -9.30
N ARG A 144 0.05 2.03 -8.23
CA ARG A 144 1.06 2.94 -7.70
C ARG A 144 2.35 2.21 -7.39
N VAL A 145 3.47 2.92 -7.39
CA VAL A 145 4.73 2.38 -6.88
C VAL A 145 4.66 2.33 -5.36
N MET A 146 4.38 1.14 -4.82
CA MET A 146 4.31 0.88 -3.39
C MET A 146 5.39 -0.10 -2.97
N LYS A 147 5.81 0.01 -1.71
CA LYS A 147 6.76 -0.89 -1.07
C LYS A 147 6.27 -1.22 0.32
N THR A 148 6.13 -2.51 0.60
CA THR A 148 5.90 -3.01 1.96
C THR A 148 7.23 -3.02 2.71
N ASP A 149 7.35 -2.24 3.78
CA ASP A 149 8.58 -2.10 4.56
C ASP A 149 8.66 -3.13 5.70
N LYS A 150 7.57 -3.28 6.44
CA LYS A 150 7.50 -4.09 7.65
C LYS A 150 6.12 -4.68 7.81
N ILE A 151 6.06 -5.95 8.21
CA ILE A 151 4.84 -6.63 8.62
C ILE A 151 5.13 -7.26 9.98
N GLU A 152 4.31 -6.91 10.97
CA GLU A 152 4.27 -7.59 12.27
C GLU A 152 2.89 -8.18 12.46
N PHE A 153 2.77 -9.42 12.90
CA PHE A 153 1.48 -10.02 13.19
C PHE A 153 1.49 -10.68 14.56
N LYS A 154 0.32 -10.67 15.20
CA LYS A 154 0.05 -11.25 16.51
C LYS A 154 -1.13 -12.19 16.38
N LEU A 155 -0.96 -13.41 16.88
CA LEU A 155 -2.04 -14.36 17.01
C LEU A 155 -2.69 -14.21 18.39
N PRO A 156 -4.01 -14.41 18.51
CA PRO A 156 -4.66 -14.50 19.80
C PRO A 156 -4.08 -15.69 20.58
N GLY A 157 -3.78 -15.47 21.87
CA GLY A 157 -3.26 -16.52 22.74
C GLY A 157 -4.32 -17.57 23.08
N GLU A 158 -3.89 -18.76 23.51
CA GLU A 158 -4.80 -19.86 23.88
C GLU A 158 -5.79 -19.47 24.99
N GLN A 159 -5.40 -18.56 25.88
CA GLN A 159 -6.25 -18.05 26.94
C GLN A 159 -7.48 -17.29 26.41
N ALA A 160 -7.34 -16.57 25.29
CA ALA A 160 -8.45 -15.84 24.67
C ALA A 160 -9.53 -16.81 24.17
N GLN A 161 -9.16 -18.03 23.77
CA GLN A 161 -10.11 -19.05 23.32
C GLN A 161 -11.01 -19.60 24.43
N LEU A 162 -10.67 -19.34 25.69
CA LEU A 162 -11.47 -19.71 26.86
C LEU A 162 -12.49 -18.62 27.24
N GLU A 163 -12.34 -17.41 26.69
CA GLU A 163 -13.25 -16.29 26.92
C GLU A 163 -14.35 -16.26 25.87
N LYS A 164 -15.59 -16.00 26.32
CA LYS A 164 -16.78 -16.15 25.48
C LYS A 164 -16.91 -15.08 24.40
N ASP A 165 -16.27 -13.93 24.61
CA ASP A 165 -16.35 -12.73 23.78
C ASP A 165 -14.96 -12.28 23.28
N ALA A 166 -13.96 -13.17 23.32
CA ALA A 166 -12.62 -12.83 22.86
C ALA A 166 -12.57 -12.65 21.34
N ASP A 167 -11.84 -11.62 20.92
CA ASP A 167 -11.47 -11.40 19.54
C ASP A 167 -10.39 -12.42 19.13
N LEU A 168 -10.80 -13.41 18.33
CA LEU A 168 -9.94 -14.46 17.79
C LEU A 168 -9.36 -14.09 16.42
N THR A 169 -9.51 -12.84 15.97
CA THR A 169 -8.91 -12.40 14.71
C THR A 169 -7.39 -12.30 14.82
N LEU A 170 -6.70 -12.62 13.73
CA LEU A 170 -5.29 -12.35 13.56
C LEU A 170 -5.11 -10.86 13.34
N LYS A 171 -4.26 -10.22 14.16
CA LYS A 171 -3.96 -8.79 14.04
C LYS A 171 -2.59 -8.60 13.40
N ALA A 172 -2.51 -7.72 12.41
CA ALA A 172 -1.26 -7.38 11.73
C ALA A 172 -1.07 -5.87 11.63
N THR A 173 0.16 -5.42 11.89
CA THR A 173 0.62 -4.05 11.63
C THR A 173 1.47 -4.07 10.37
N VAL A 174 1.03 -3.35 9.34
CA VAL A 174 1.65 -3.30 8.02
C VAL A 174 2.11 -1.88 7.74
N GLN A 175 3.40 -1.71 7.42
CA GLN A 175 3.96 -0.45 6.98
C GLN A 175 4.16 -0.46 5.46
N VAL A 176 3.50 0.45 4.76
CA VAL A 176 3.56 0.58 3.30
C VAL A 176 4.01 1.98 2.92
N THR A 177 5.05 2.10 2.11
CA THR A 177 5.54 3.37 1.59
C THR A 177 5.21 3.50 0.10
N THR A 178 4.67 4.65 -0.30
CA THR A 178 4.44 5.02 -1.71
C THR A 178 5.17 6.31 -2.04
N PHE A 179 5.36 6.54 -3.33
CA PHE A 179 6.01 7.74 -3.85
C PHE A 179 5.02 8.66 -4.58
N TYR A 180 5.37 9.94 -4.64
CA TYR A 180 4.73 10.94 -5.49
C TYR A 180 5.76 11.94 -6.00
N TYR A 181 5.48 12.56 -7.13
CA TYR A 181 6.38 13.52 -7.78
C TYR A 181 5.82 14.93 -7.63
N GLU A 182 6.58 15.85 -7.02
CA GLU A 182 6.14 17.24 -6.88
C GLU A 182 6.96 18.14 -7.82
N GLU A 183 6.28 18.75 -8.80
CA GLU A 183 6.90 19.78 -9.64
C GLU A 183 7.17 21.02 -8.78
N GLN A 184 8.43 21.48 -8.73
CA GLN A 184 8.76 22.76 -8.11
C GLN A 184 8.04 23.87 -8.88
N GLN A 185 7.20 24.64 -8.18
CA GLN A 185 6.58 25.86 -8.72
C GLN A 185 7.59 27.00 -8.84
#